data_AF-A0A3P7HEG1-F1
#
_entry.id   AF-A0A3P7HEG1-F1
#
_cell.length_a   1.000
_cell.length_b   1.000
_cell.length_c   1.000
_cell.angle_alpha   90.00
_cell.angle_beta   90.00
_cell.angle_gamma   90.00
#
_symmetry.space_group_name_H-M   'P 1'
#
loop_
_entity.id
_entity.type
_entity.pdbx_description
1 polymer ?
#
loop_
_entity_poly.entity_id
_entity_poly.type
_entity_poly.pdbx_seq_one_letter_code
_entity_poly.pdbx_strand_id
1 'polypeptide(L)'
;MVKAAAKLLPDFHLLWLVDEMKKNLPLELDFTNEAANAERVRTMYAHLDYLKVPKIHYEYTSDRVLTMEFCSGAQINDLDYFLLHKIDRHDVCRKLGALFSDMIFVNGVVHCDPHPGNVLVSKNDDASVSIILLDHGLYLVPGYLS
;
A
#
# COMPACT_ATOMS: atom_id res chain seq x y z
N MET A 1 -5.58 -27.56 -18.28
CA MET A 1 -6.62 -27.55 -17.23
C MET A 1 -7.73 -26.52 -17.48
N VAL A 2 -7.44 -25.23 -17.69
CA VAL A 2 -8.46 -24.16 -17.86
C VAL A 2 -9.45 -24.41 -19.02
N LYS A 3 -8.98 -24.88 -20.18
CA LYS A 3 -9.86 -25.19 -21.34
C LYS A 3 -10.86 -26.33 -21.07
N ALA A 4 -10.55 -27.25 -20.16
CA ALA A 4 -11.44 -28.35 -19.80
C ALA A 4 -12.54 -27.87 -18.82
N ALA A 5 -12.18 -27.00 -17.87
CA ALA A 5 -13.12 -26.40 -16.93
C ALA A 5 -14.13 -25.46 -17.63
N ALA A 6 -13.67 -24.66 -18.61
CA ALA A 6 -14.54 -23.79 -19.41
C ALA A 6 -15.58 -24.56 -20.24
N LYS A 7 -15.31 -25.82 -20.59
CA LYS A 7 -16.24 -26.69 -21.31
C LYS A 7 -17.34 -27.28 -20.40
N LEU A 8 -17.10 -27.29 -19.10
CA LEU A 8 -17.97 -27.89 -18.08
C LEU A 8 -18.95 -26.85 -17.47
N LEU A 9 -18.64 -25.56 -17.58
CA LEU A 9 -19.42 -24.44 -17.03
C LEU A 9 -19.52 -23.29 -18.06
N PRO A 10 -20.32 -23.44 -19.14
CA PRO A 10 -20.37 -22.49 -20.26
C PRO A 10 -20.94 -21.11 -19.90
N ASP A 11 -21.76 -21.01 -18.85
CA ASP A 11 -22.32 -19.73 -18.37
C ASP A 11 -21.38 -18.98 -17.40
N PHE A 12 -20.30 -19.63 -16.97
CA PHE A 12 -19.28 -18.99 -16.14
C PHE A 12 -18.23 -18.39 -17.05
N HIS A 13 -18.27 -17.06 -17.19
CA HIS A 13 -17.28 -16.28 -17.89
C HIS A 13 -15.89 -16.28 -17.19
N LEU A 14 -15.39 -17.42 -16.71
CA LEU A 14 -14.09 -17.54 -16.03
C LEU A 14 -12.89 -17.20 -16.93
N LEU A 15 -13.08 -17.24 -18.25
CA LEU A 15 -11.99 -17.04 -19.21
C LEU A 15 -11.43 -15.61 -19.15
N TRP A 16 -12.29 -14.58 -19.06
CA TRP A 16 -11.78 -13.20 -18.91
C TRP A 16 -11.06 -13.02 -17.57
N LEU A 17 -11.57 -13.63 -16.49
CA LEU A 17 -10.96 -13.54 -15.18
C LEU A 17 -9.57 -14.20 -15.18
N VAL A 18 -9.43 -15.36 -15.81
CA VAL A 18 -8.14 -16.05 -15.94
C VAL A 18 -7.15 -15.24 -16.79
N ASP A 19 -7.61 -14.63 -17.87
CA ASP A 19 -6.76 -13.80 -18.73
C ASP A 19 -6.34 -12.49 -18.03
N GLU A 20 -7.21 -11.92 -17.20
CA GLU A 20 -6.93 -10.76 -16.37
C GLU A 20 -5.94 -11.10 -15.24
N MET A 21 -6.18 -12.21 -14.52
CA MET A 21 -5.28 -12.70 -13.48
C MET A 21 -3.89 -13.02 -14.04
N LYS A 22 -3.79 -13.61 -15.25
CA LYS A 22 -2.48 -13.90 -15.85
C LYS A 22 -1.66 -12.66 -16.20
N LYS A 23 -2.32 -11.53 -16.46
CA LYS A 23 -1.65 -10.26 -16.79
C LYS A 23 -1.25 -9.50 -15.53
N ASN A 24 -2.14 -9.45 -14.54
CA ASN A 24 -1.95 -8.61 -13.34
C ASN A 24 -1.17 -9.34 -12.23
N LEU A 25 -1.35 -10.65 -12.06
CA LEU A 25 -0.70 -11.41 -10.99
C LEU A 25 0.84 -11.38 -11.05
N PRO A 26 1.51 -11.44 -12.23
CA PRO A 26 2.96 -11.29 -12.29
C PRO A 26 3.46 -9.89 -11.93
N LEU A 27 2.65 -8.84 -12.20
CA LEU A 27 2.97 -7.46 -11.83
C LEU A 27 2.77 -7.24 -10.33
N GLU A 28 1.74 -7.85 -9.75
CA GLU A 28 1.50 -7.88 -8.29
C GLU A 28 2.54 -8.71 -7.53
N LEU A 29 3.22 -9.65 -8.19
CA LEU A 29 4.25 -10.51 -7.60
C LEU A 29 5.69 -10.06 -7.88
N ASP A 30 5.90 -8.88 -8.47
CA ASP A 30 7.24 -8.31 -8.62
C ASP A 30 7.47 -7.24 -7.55
N PHE A 31 8.03 -7.67 -6.43
CA PHE A 31 8.33 -6.81 -5.30
C PHE A 31 9.42 -5.76 -5.57
N THR A 32 10.13 -5.83 -6.71
CA THR A 32 11.02 -4.74 -7.11
C THR A 32 10.25 -3.49 -7.52
N ASN A 33 9.05 -3.65 -8.10
CA ASN A 33 8.15 -2.54 -8.42
C ASN A 33 7.58 -1.93 -7.14
N GLU A 34 7.16 -2.77 -6.19
CA GLU A 34 6.69 -2.30 -4.89
C GLU A 34 7.78 -1.53 -4.14
N ALA A 35 9.02 -2.03 -4.14
CA ALA A 35 10.16 -1.32 -3.57
C ALA A 35 10.39 0.06 -4.22
N ALA A 36 10.28 0.15 -5.55
CA ALA A 36 10.44 1.41 -6.29
C ALA A 36 9.30 2.39 -5.98
N ASN A 37 8.06 1.90 -5.86
CA ASN A 37 6.90 2.69 -5.48
C ASN A 37 7.05 3.24 -4.05
N ALA A 38 7.46 2.40 -3.10
CA ALA A 38 7.73 2.80 -1.73
C ALA A 38 8.76 3.93 -1.67
N GLU A 39 9.89 3.80 -2.37
CA GLU A 39 10.94 4.83 -2.37
C GLU A 39 10.47 6.15 -3.04
N ARG A 40 9.67 6.04 -4.10
CA ARG A 40 9.04 7.20 -4.75
C ARG A 40 8.14 7.95 -3.78
N VAL A 41 7.24 7.25 -3.08
CA VAL A 41 6.29 7.84 -2.14
C VAL A 41 7.03 8.41 -0.94
N ARG A 42 8.04 7.69 -0.42
CA ARG A 42 8.92 8.16 0.67
C ARG A 42 9.58 9.48 0.32
N THR A 43 10.08 9.62 -0.90
CA THR A 43 10.73 10.86 -1.37
C THR A 43 9.73 11.99 -1.61
N MET A 44 8.61 11.69 -2.27
CA MET A 44 7.55 12.66 -2.58
C MET A 44 6.99 13.32 -1.32
N TYR A 45 6.79 12.53 -0.27
CA TYR A 45 6.16 12.96 0.96
C TYR A 45 7.12 13.10 2.14
N ALA A 46 8.43 13.20 1.89
CA ALA A 46 9.45 13.38 2.92
C ALA A 46 9.25 14.65 3.79
N HIS A 47 8.46 15.61 3.30
CA HIS A 47 8.11 16.84 4.00
C HIS A 47 6.93 16.69 4.98
N LEU A 48 6.25 15.53 5.00
CA LEU A 48 5.15 15.25 5.91
C LEU A 48 5.66 14.53 7.15
N ASP A 49 5.88 15.28 8.23
CA ASP A 49 6.43 14.74 9.49
C ASP A 49 5.58 13.62 10.13
N TYR A 50 4.31 13.54 9.76
CA TYR A 50 3.39 12.51 10.27
C TYR A 50 3.34 11.25 9.42
N LEU A 51 3.92 11.23 8.21
CA LEU A 51 3.91 10.08 7.32
C LEU A 51 5.25 9.37 7.38
N LYS A 52 5.20 8.03 7.52
CA LYS A 52 6.36 7.17 7.39
C LYS A 52 6.12 6.14 6.29
N VAL A 53 7.07 6.05 5.38
CA VAL A 53 7.20 4.91 4.46
C VAL A 53 8.48 4.18 4.84
N PRO A 54 8.42 2.88 5.21
CA PRO A 54 9.58 2.11 5.63
C PRO A 54 10.71 2.18 4.61
N LYS A 55 11.96 2.34 5.08
CA LYS A 55 13.12 2.29 4.20
C LYS A 55 13.27 0.88 3.61
N ILE A 56 13.44 0.78 2.29
CA ILE A 56 13.72 -0.51 1.64
C ILE A 56 15.18 -0.92 1.85
N HIS A 57 15.39 -2.19 2.17
CA HIS A 57 16.72 -2.81 2.23
C HIS A 57 17.00 -3.61 0.95
N TYR A 58 17.43 -2.92 -0.11
CA TYR A 58 17.63 -3.51 -1.45
C TYR A 58 18.60 -4.70 -1.48
N GLU A 59 19.57 -4.76 -0.56
CA GLU A 59 20.49 -5.90 -0.42
C GLU A 59 19.78 -7.23 -0.10
N TYR A 60 18.56 -7.15 0.45
CA TYR A 60 17.73 -8.30 0.84
C TYR A 60 16.39 -8.33 0.09
N THR A 61 16.22 -7.52 -0.94
CA THR A 61 14.99 -7.45 -1.75
C THR A 61 15.24 -8.08 -3.12
N SER A 62 14.27 -8.85 -3.60
CA SER A 62 14.23 -9.42 -4.95
C SER A 62 12.83 -9.26 -5.53
N ASP A 63 12.59 -9.83 -6.72
CA ASP A 63 11.26 -9.94 -7.32
C ASP A 63 10.28 -10.71 -6.41
N ARG A 64 10.77 -11.62 -5.56
CA ARG A 64 9.95 -12.53 -4.75
C ARG A 64 9.95 -12.28 -3.25
N VAL A 65 10.81 -11.39 -2.77
CA VAL A 65 10.89 -11.01 -1.35
C VAL A 65 11.11 -9.51 -1.24
N LEU A 66 10.25 -8.82 -0.50
CA LEU A 66 10.44 -7.42 -0.11
C LEU A 66 10.98 -7.34 1.32
N THR A 67 12.14 -6.70 1.51
CA THR A 67 12.69 -6.41 2.84
C THR A 67 12.71 -4.91 3.09
N MET A 68 12.16 -4.48 4.23
CA MET A 68 12.03 -3.08 4.61
C MET A 68 12.23 -2.87 6.12
N GLU A 69 12.40 -1.61 6.51
CA GLU A 69 12.53 -1.17 7.90
C GLU A 69 11.38 -1.71 8.76
N PHE A 70 11.73 -2.34 9.87
CA PHE A 70 10.73 -2.76 10.84
C PHE A 70 10.09 -1.54 11.52
N CYS A 71 8.77 -1.43 11.42
CA CYS A 71 8.00 -0.36 12.04
C CYS A 71 7.08 -0.93 13.13
N SER A 72 7.17 -0.37 14.34
CA SER A 72 6.25 -0.68 15.44
C SER A 72 5.01 0.20 15.39
N GLY A 73 3.87 -0.34 15.82
CA GLY A 73 2.60 0.37 15.92
C GLY A 73 1.44 -0.61 15.98
N ALA A 74 0.22 -0.10 15.95
CA ALA A 74 -0.99 -0.92 15.79
C ALA A 74 -1.65 -0.64 14.43
N GLN A 75 -2.46 -1.57 13.96
CA GLN A 75 -3.26 -1.35 12.75
C GLN A 75 -4.20 -0.15 12.95
N ILE A 76 -4.49 0.59 11.89
CA ILE A 76 -5.32 1.80 11.97
C ILE A 76 -6.75 1.54 12.49
N ASN A 77 -7.22 0.29 12.45
CA ASN A 77 -8.52 -0.14 12.95
C ASN A 77 -8.49 -0.63 14.42
N ASP A 78 -7.34 -0.62 15.09
CA ASP A 78 -7.20 -1.00 16.50
C ASP A 78 -7.67 0.11 17.44
N LEU A 79 -8.95 0.08 17.81
CA LEU A 79 -9.54 1.09 18.69
C LEU A 79 -8.94 1.09 20.10
N ASP A 80 -8.53 -0.07 20.61
CA ASP A 80 -7.99 -0.20 21.97
C ASP A 80 -6.62 0.49 22.07
N TYR A 81 -5.78 0.34 21.03
CA TYR A 81 -4.52 1.06 20.93
C TYR A 81 -4.71 2.58 20.94
N PHE A 82 -5.68 3.10 20.17
CA PHE A 82 -5.96 4.54 20.15
C PHE A 82 -6.38 5.06 21.53
N LEU A 83 -7.22 4.31 22.25
CA LEU A 83 -7.66 4.67 23.60
C LEU A 83 -6.50 4.63 24.60
N LEU A 84 -5.71 3.55 24.58
CA LEU A 84 -4.56 3.36 25.48
C LEU A 84 -3.50 4.45 25.30
N HIS A 85 -3.19 4.79 24.05
CA HIS A 85 -2.14 5.76 23.70
C HIS A 85 -2.66 7.19 23.55
N LYS A 86 -3.95 7.43 23.82
CA LYS A 86 -4.62 8.74 23.72
C LYS A 86 -4.38 9.41 22.36
N ILE A 87 -4.49 8.63 21.30
CA ILE A 87 -4.31 9.10 19.91
C ILE A 87 -5.63 9.69 19.42
N ASP A 88 -5.58 10.90 18.86
CA ASP A 88 -6.75 11.52 18.25
C ASP A 88 -7.04 10.87 16.88
N ARG A 89 -8.07 10.03 16.85
CA ARG A 89 -8.56 9.38 15.63
C ARG A 89 -8.99 10.39 14.56
N HIS A 90 -9.56 11.54 14.93
CA HIS A 90 -9.97 12.54 13.96
C HIS A 90 -8.77 13.18 13.27
N ASP A 91 -7.68 13.44 14.00
CA ASP A 91 -6.43 13.91 13.41
C ASP A 91 -5.84 12.88 12.44
N VAL A 92 -5.78 11.60 12.81
CA VAL A 92 -5.30 10.53 11.94
C VAL A 92 -6.14 10.42 10.67
N CYS A 93 -7.47 10.37 10.79
CA CYS A 93 -8.36 10.32 9.63
C CYS A 93 -8.22 11.55 8.71
N ARG A 94 -8.08 12.75 9.28
CA ARG A 94 -7.88 13.98 8.50
C ARG A 94 -6.55 13.96 7.75
N LYS A 95 -5.46 13.57 8.41
CA LYS A 95 -4.13 13.44 7.79
C LYS A 95 -4.13 12.42 6.66
N LEU A 96 -4.71 11.25 6.92
CA LEU A 96 -4.81 10.19 5.91
C LEU A 96 -5.67 10.63 4.71
N GLY A 97 -6.82 11.25 4.98
CA GLY A 97 -7.68 11.79 3.92
C GLY A 97 -6.99 12.87 3.09
N ALA A 98 -6.22 13.76 3.73
CA ALA A 98 -5.43 14.77 3.03
C ALA A 98 -4.34 14.14 2.16
N LEU A 99 -3.63 13.12 2.67
CA LEU A 99 -2.60 12.39 1.92
C LEU A 99 -3.18 11.73 0.66
N PHE A 100 -4.26 10.97 0.78
CA PHE A 100 -4.88 10.32 -0.39
C PHE A 100 -5.50 11.35 -1.35
N SER A 101 -6.06 12.46 -0.84
CA SER A 101 -6.56 13.53 -1.69
C SER A 101 -5.43 14.16 -2.51
N ASP A 102 -4.27 14.38 -1.89
CA ASP A 102 -3.09 14.91 -2.59
C ASP A 102 -2.56 13.92 -3.65
N MET A 103 -2.46 12.63 -3.30
CA MET A 103 -2.10 11.57 -4.25
C MET A 103 -2.99 11.58 -5.51
N ILE A 104 -4.31 11.74 -5.33
CA ILE A 104 -5.31 11.72 -6.41
C ILE A 104 -5.32 13.03 -7.20
N PHE A 105 -5.44 14.17 -6.52
CA PHE A 105 -5.78 15.44 -7.17
C PHE A 105 -4.57 16.32 -7.46
N VAL A 106 -3.41 16.07 -6.85
CA VAL A 106 -2.21 16.91 -6.99
C VAL A 106 -1.10 16.17 -7.72
N ASN A 107 -0.68 15.02 -7.19
CA ASN A 107 0.49 14.29 -7.71
C ASN A 107 0.14 13.25 -8.78
N GLY A 108 -1.10 12.77 -8.82
CA GLY A 108 -1.56 11.73 -9.73
C GLY A 108 -0.94 10.35 -9.48
N VAL A 109 -0.20 10.17 -8.39
CA VAL A 109 0.42 8.90 -7.95
C VAL A 109 -0.49 8.29 -6.90
N VAL A 110 -1.46 7.49 -7.35
CA VAL A 110 -2.57 7.03 -6.51
C VAL A 110 -2.26 5.64 -5.98
N HIS A 111 -2.20 5.52 -4.65
CA HIS A 111 -2.20 4.22 -4.00
C HIS A 111 -3.61 3.62 -4.12
N CYS A 112 -3.73 2.46 -4.76
CA CYS A 112 -5.02 1.89 -5.14
C CYS A 112 -5.61 0.92 -4.11
N ASP A 113 -4.81 0.39 -3.16
CA ASP A 113 -5.29 -0.50 -2.10
C ASP A 113 -4.97 -0.01 -0.67
N PRO A 114 -5.65 1.04 -0.17
CA PRO A 114 -5.43 1.55 1.19
C PRO A 114 -6.13 0.69 2.25
N HIS A 115 -5.95 -0.63 2.19
CA HIS A 115 -6.53 -1.56 3.14
C HIS A 115 -6.03 -1.26 4.57
N PRO A 116 -6.89 -1.30 5.61
CA PRO A 116 -6.48 -1.00 6.98
C PRO A 116 -5.31 -1.86 7.50
N GLY A 117 -5.14 -3.07 6.96
CA GLY A 117 -4.03 -3.96 7.30
C GLY A 117 -2.64 -3.44 6.87
N ASN A 118 -2.60 -2.54 5.90
CA ASN A 118 -1.38 -1.97 5.34
C ASN A 118 -1.02 -0.61 5.95
N VAL A 119 -1.80 -0.15 6.93
CA VAL A 119 -1.63 1.14 7.58
C VAL A 119 -1.45 0.93 9.07
N LEU A 120 -0.26 1.25 9.58
CA LEU A 120 -0.01 1.28 11.01
C LEU A 120 -0.08 2.70 11.55
N VAL A 121 -0.42 2.81 12.82
CA VAL A 121 -0.35 4.04 13.60
C VAL A 121 0.60 3.81 14.77
N SER A 122 1.60 4.67 14.89
CA SER A 122 2.60 4.60 15.94
C SER A 122 2.61 5.88 16.76
N LYS A 123 2.76 5.73 18.08
CA LYS A 123 3.00 6.84 19.01
C LYS A 123 4.50 6.90 19.27
N ASN A 124 5.13 7.99 18.88
CA ASN A 124 6.57 8.20 19.06
C ASN A 124 6.88 8.67 20.48
N ASP A 125 8.16 8.58 20.87
CA ASP A 125 8.64 8.98 22.20
C ASP A 125 8.45 10.49 22.48
N ASP A 126 8.48 11.31 21.43
CA ASP A 126 8.22 12.76 21.48
C ASP A 126 6.71 13.09 21.51
N ALA A 127 5.87 12.08 21.70
CA ALA A 127 4.42 12.13 21.66
C ALA A 127 3.80 12.50 20.30
N SER A 128 4.59 12.62 19.22
CA SER A 128 4.04 12.71 17.87
C SER A 128 3.41 11.38 17.44
N VAL A 129 2.56 11.43 16.42
CA VAL A 129 1.88 10.26 15.87
C VAL A 129 2.29 10.11 14.41
N SER A 130 2.84 8.94 14.08
CA SER A 130 3.19 8.56 12.71
C SER A 130 2.16 7.61 12.13
N ILE A 131 1.75 7.89 10.91
CA ILE A 131 1.00 7.00 10.03
C ILE A 131 2.02 6.29 9.15
N ILE A 132 2.06 4.97 9.18
CA ILE A 132 3.02 4.17 8.43
C ILE A 132 2.26 3.45 7.31
N LEU A 133 2.65 3.69 6.05
CA LEU A 133 2.15 2.94 4.90
C LEU A 133 3.12 1.80 4.58
N LEU A 134 2.63 0.56 4.60
CA LEU A 134 3.45 -0.64 4.42
C LEU A 134 3.42 -1.19 2.99
N ASP A 135 2.24 -1.17 2.36
CA ASP A 135 2.03 -1.75 1.05
C ASP A 135 2.23 -0.68 -0.02
N HIS A 136 3.03 -1.02 -1.02
CA HIS A 136 3.18 -0.17 -2.20
C HIS A 136 3.06 -0.93 -3.53
N GLY A 137 2.41 -2.09 -3.53
CA GLY A 137 2.28 -2.97 -4.69
C GLY A 137 1.43 -2.38 -5.80
N LEU A 138 0.33 -1.68 -5.46
CA LEU A 138 -0.63 -1.19 -6.44
C LEU A 138 -0.72 0.33 -6.49
N TYR A 139 -0.09 0.92 -7.51
CA TYR A 139 -0.13 2.35 -7.80
C TYR A 139 -0.62 2.64 -9.21
N LEU A 140 -1.50 3.63 -9.34
CA LEU A 140 -1.79 4.28 -10.62
C LEU A 140 -0.87 5.50 -10.76
N VAL A 141 -0.05 5.50 -11.81
CA VAL A 141 0.89 6.60 -12.12
C VAL A 141 0.59 7.12 -13.53
N PRO A 142 0.56 8.45 -13.76
CA PRO A 142 0.27 8.99 -15.08
C PRO A 142 1.41 8.61 -16.05
N GLY A 143 1.08 7.97 -17.17
CA GLY A 143 2.04 7.62 -18.23
C GLY A 143 2.40 6.13 -18.38
N TYR A 144 1.84 5.24 -17.55
CA TYR A 144 2.02 3.77 -17.70
C TYR A 144 0.95 3.08 -18.58
N LEU A 145 -0.03 3.83 -19.09
CA LEU A 145 -1.00 3.38 -20.10
C LEU A 145 -0.69 4.07 -21.43
N SER A 146 0.39 3.63 -22.08
CA SER A 146 0.70 3.95 -23.48
C SER A 146 0.99 2.68 -24.25
#